data_AF-A0A1Y4HR74-F1
#
_entry.id   AF-A0A1Y4HR74-F1
#
_cell.length_a   1.000
_cell.length_b   1.000
_cell.length_c   1.000
_cell.angle_alpha   90.00
_cell.angle_beta   90.00
_cell.angle_gamma   90.00
#
_symmetry.space_group_name_H-M   'P 1'
#
loop_
_entity.id
_entity.type
_entity.pdbx_description
1 polymer ?
#
loop_
_entity_poly.entity_id
_entity_poly.type
_entity_poly.pdbx_seq_one_letter_code
_entity_poly.pdbx_strand_id
1 'polypeptide(L)'
;MLRVTTIQERLWELRKDKGLNLKELAQQTGISKSALASYEANDNKEINHGNLITLADFYEVSLDYLFCRTENREQINTPLMELHLNDEMVALLKSGRINNRLLCEIATNDKFEQLLTDTEIYIDGHATSTFRTLYESLEEQRQTIIQKYKQAENDFYSKTILAAEVKEEDFFCHVTHKTWDAILHDIRKAHEHDIDSTPDYSLAKKMALEIRKAIQSSGDYLGKVWAVIFNMLGIDFYKLPPDEQKILKRILSKSPNIKNSPFNFRRKRK
;
A
#
# COMPACT_ATOMS: atom_id res chain seq x y z
N MET A 1 -8.07 3.95 -4.78
CA MET A 1 -9.11 3.99 -5.83
C MET A 1 -9.98 2.76 -5.67
N LEU A 2 -11.30 2.93 -5.62
CA LEU A 2 -12.22 1.79 -5.66
C LEU A 2 -11.99 1.08 -7.00
N ARG A 3 -11.72 -0.23 -6.97
CA ARG A 3 -11.76 -1.03 -8.21
C ARG A 3 -13.20 -1.01 -8.67
N VAL A 4 -13.46 -0.37 -9.80
CA VAL A 4 -14.73 -0.50 -10.50
C VAL A 4 -14.87 -1.94 -10.92
N THR A 5 -15.86 -2.63 -10.39
CA THR A 5 -16.03 -4.07 -10.61
C THR A 5 -17.04 -4.39 -11.71
N THR A 6 -17.87 -3.41 -12.09
CA THR A 6 -18.96 -3.60 -13.05
C THR A 6 -19.06 -2.49 -14.09
N ILE A 7 -19.70 -2.79 -15.23
CA ILE A 7 -19.96 -1.81 -16.30
C ILE A 7 -20.84 -0.67 -15.77
N GLN A 8 -21.79 -0.99 -14.89
CA GLN A 8 -22.72 -0.06 -14.25
C GLN A 8 -21.97 1.01 -13.45
N GLU A 9 -21.05 0.56 -12.59
CA GLU A 9 -20.18 1.43 -11.82
C GLU A 9 -19.29 2.29 -12.74
N ARG A 10 -18.71 1.69 -13.79
CA ARG A 10 -17.86 2.41 -14.75
C ARG A 10 -18.60 3.53 -15.47
N LEU A 11 -19.82 3.26 -15.94
CA LEU A 11 -20.67 4.25 -16.61
C LEU A 11 -21.07 5.38 -15.66
N TRP A 12 -21.41 5.03 -14.41
CA TRP A 12 -21.75 6.01 -13.39
C TRP A 12 -20.56 6.93 -13.07
N GLU A 13 -19.37 6.36 -12.91
CA GLU A 13 -18.13 7.11 -12.66
C GLU A 13 -17.79 8.04 -13.83
N LEU A 14 -17.78 7.53 -15.06
CA LEU A 14 -17.51 8.33 -16.26
C LEU A 14 -18.46 9.52 -16.41
N ARG A 15 -19.74 9.33 -16.08
CA ARG A 15 -20.72 10.43 -16.06
C ARG A 15 -20.38 11.46 -14.98
N LYS A 16 -19.99 11.00 -13.79
CA LYS A 16 -19.64 11.85 -12.65
C LYS A 16 -18.34 12.61 -12.87
N ASP A 17 -17.34 12.01 -13.50
CA ASP A 17 -16.08 12.64 -13.90
C ASP A 17 -16.32 13.82 -14.85
N LYS A 18 -17.26 13.68 -15.79
CA LYS A 18 -17.68 14.79 -16.67
C LYS A 18 -18.62 15.81 -15.99
N GLY A 19 -18.98 15.61 -14.71
CA GLY A 19 -19.86 16.51 -13.96
C GLY A 19 -21.32 16.50 -14.40
N LEU A 20 -21.77 15.49 -15.16
CA LEU A 20 -23.07 15.49 -15.82
C LEU A 20 -24.17 14.83 -14.99
N ASN A 21 -25.39 15.34 -15.12
CA ASN A 21 -26.59 14.64 -14.70
C ASN A 21 -27.15 13.76 -15.83
N LEU A 22 -28.07 12.84 -15.50
CA LEU A 22 -28.65 11.91 -16.48
C LEU A 22 -29.46 12.63 -17.58
N LYS A 23 -29.99 13.83 -17.34
CA LYS A 23 -30.72 14.59 -18.37
C LYS A 23 -29.75 15.19 -19.40
N GLU A 24 -28.63 15.74 -18.93
CA GLU A 24 -27.57 16.29 -19.79
C GLU A 24 -26.91 15.20 -20.60
N LEU A 25 -26.59 14.06 -19.97
CA LEU A 25 -26.04 12.90 -20.68
C LEU A 25 -27.03 12.41 -21.76
N ALA A 26 -28.33 12.35 -21.45
CA ALA A 26 -29.35 11.96 -22.43
C ALA A 26 -29.40 12.92 -23.62
N GLN A 27 -29.28 14.22 -23.37
CA GLN A 27 -29.30 15.24 -24.43
C GLN A 27 -28.06 15.15 -25.34
N GLN A 28 -26.89 14.85 -24.76
CA GLN A 28 -25.63 14.78 -25.52
C GLN A 28 -25.45 13.46 -26.28
N THR A 29 -25.89 12.34 -25.68
CA THR A 29 -25.73 11.00 -26.28
C THR A 29 -26.91 10.57 -27.15
N GLY A 30 -28.06 11.24 -27.03
CA GLY A 30 -29.31 10.83 -27.68
C GLY A 30 -29.96 9.59 -27.03
N ILE A 31 -29.38 9.04 -25.96
CA ILE A 31 -29.93 7.91 -25.22
C ILE A 31 -30.95 8.41 -24.22
N SER A 32 -32.11 7.74 -24.10
CA SER A 32 -33.14 8.20 -23.18
C SER A 32 -32.66 8.19 -21.71
N LYS A 33 -33.11 9.18 -20.93
CA LYS A 33 -32.77 9.28 -19.50
C LYS A 33 -33.11 7.99 -18.73
N SER A 34 -34.22 7.34 -19.06
CA SER A 34 -34.63 6.09 -18.43
C SER A 34 -33.71 4.93 -18.79
N ALA A 35 -33.23 4.85 -20.04
CA ALA A 35 -32.24 3.86 -20.45
C ALA A 35 -30.91 4.07 -19.71
N LEU A 36 -30.38 5.30 -19.68
CA LEU A 36 -29.14 5.62 -18.95
C LEU A 36 -29.24 5.30 -17.45
N ALA A 37 -30.36 5.68 -16.81
CA ALA A 37 -30.61 5.34 -15.41
C ALA A 37 -30.62 3.82 -15.18
N SER A 38 -31.13 3.07 -16.15
CA SER A 38 -31.18 1.61 -16.10
C SER A 38 -29.83 0.95 -16.36
N TYR A 39 -28.95 1.61 -17.12
CA TYR A 39 -27.58 1.12 -17.41
C TYR A 39 -26.63 1.33 -16.24
N GLU A 40 -26.84 2.38 -15.45
CA GLU A 40 -26.08 2.63 -14.22
C GLU A 40 -26.66 1.90 -12.99
N ALA A 41 -27.84 1.28 -13.13
CA ALA A 41 -28.47 0.52 -12.05
C ALA A 41 -27.87 -0.89 -11.94
N ASN A 42 -27.78 -1.41 -10.72
CA ASN A 42 -27.21 -2.72 -10.39
C ASN A 42 -28.09 -3.93 -10.80
N ASP A 43 -28.82 -3.82 -11.92
CA ASP A 43 -29.83 -4.79 -12.39
C ASP A 43 -29.34 -5.63 -13.60
N ASN A 44 -28.03 -5.62 -13.88
CA ASN A 44 -27.39 -6.39 -14.97
C ASN A 44 -28.11 -6.33 -16.33
N LYS A 45 -28.73 -5.19 -16.63
CA LYS A 45 -29.54 -5.04 -17.83
C LYS A 45 -28.67 -4.96 -19.08
N GLU A 46 -29.11 -5.63 -20.13
CA GLU A 46 -28.42 -5.60 -21.42
C GLU A 46 -28.41 -4.19 -22.02
N ILE A 47 -27.22 -3.75 -22.40
CA ILE A 47 -26.99 -2.52 -23.17
C ILE A 47 -26.81 -2.95 -24.62
N ASN A 48 -27.56 -2.34 -25.53
CA ASN A 48 -27.38 -2.65 -26.95
C ASN A 48 -26.01 -2.17 -27.45
N HIS A 49 -25.47 -2.83 -28.48
CA HIS A 49 -24.16 -2.50 -29.03
C HIS A 49 -24.08 -1.05 -29.55
N GLY A 50 -25.17 -0.51 -30.11
CA GLY A 50 -25.23 0.87 -30.59
C GLY A 50 -24.99 1.89 -29.47
N ASN A 51 -25.67 1.75 -28.33
CA ASN A 51 -25.51 2.63 -27.17
C ASN A 51 -24.14 2.44 -26.52
N LEU A 52 -23.57 1.23 -26.53
CA LEU A 52 -22.21 0.99 -26.05
C LEU A 52 -21.18 1.77 -26.88
N ILE A 53 -21.32 1.74 -28.21
CA ILE A 53 -20.45 2.52 -29.12
C ILE A 53 -20.65 4.02 -28.87
N THR A 54 -21.89 4.50 -28.83
CA THR A 54 -22.19 5.91 -28.55
C THR A 54 -21.61 6.38 -27.22
N LEU A 55 -21.69 5.57 -26.17
CA LEU A 55 -21.11 5.90 -24.86
C LEU A 55 -19.59 5.86 -24.89
N ALA A 56 -18.99 4.89 -25.59
CA ALA A 56 -17.53 4.80 -25.76
C ALA A 56 -16.98 6.04 -26.47
N ASP A 57 -17.61 6.43 -27.58
CA ASP A 57 -17.26 7.61 -28.36
C ASP A 57 -17.47 8.90 -27.53
N PHE A 58 -18.60 8.99 -26.82
CA PHE A 58 -18.90 10.15 -25.97
C PHE A 58 -17.90 10.35 -24.83
N TYR A 59 -17.44 9.26 -24.21
CA TYR A 59 -16.46 9.30 -23.13
C TYR A 59 -15.01 9.27 -23.60
N GLU A 60 -14.79 9.10 -24.92
CA GLU A 60 -13.49 8.96 -25.56
C GLU A 60 -12.67 7.81 -24.93
N VAL A 61 -13.32 6.66 -24.73
CA VAL A 61 -12.70 5.46 -24.15
C VAL A 61 -12.91 4.25 -25.05
N SER A 62 -12.06 3.22 -24.87
CA SER A 62 -12.28 1.93 -25.55
C SER A 62 -13.48 1.18 -24.98
N LEU A 63 -14.08 0.31 -25.79
CA LEU A 63 -15.05 -0.67 -25.30
C LEU A 63 -14.42 -1.56 -24.20
N ASP A 64 -13.17 -1.97 -24.35
CA ASP A 64 -12.49 -2.77 -23.33
C ASP A 64 -12.43 -2.05 -21.96
N TYR A 65 -12.27 -0.73 -21.97
CA TYR A 65 -12.31 0.08 -20.74
C TYR A 65 -13.72 0.14 -20.15
N LEU A 66 -14.75 0.36 -20.97
CA LEU A 66 -16.16 0.32 -20.51
C LEU A 66 -16.53 -1.03 -19.89
N PHE A 67 -16.00 -2.12 -20.45
CA PHE A 67 -16.25 -3.48 -20.00
C PHE A 67 -15.36 -3.91 -18.82
N CYS A 68 -14.58 -2.99 -18.24
CA CYS A 68 -13.62 -3.25 -17.16
C CYS A 68 -12.62 -4.38 -17.51
N ARG A 69 -12.30 -4.54 -18.80
CA ARG A 69 -11.26 -5.46 -19.29
C ARG A 69 -9.86 -4.83 -19.23
N THR A 70 -9.81 -3.50 -19.21
CA THR A 70 -8.59 -2.71 -19.02
C THR A 70 -8.86 -1.52 -18.13
N GLU A 71 -7.85 -1.07 -17.38
CA GLU A 71 -7.86 0.22 -16.67
C GLU A 71 -7.22 1.34 -17.51
N ASN A 72 -6.69 1.01 -18.70
CA ASN A 72 -6.13 2.00 -19.61
C ASN A 72 -7.26 2.76 -20.31
N ARG A 73 -7.52 3.97 -19.80
CA ARG A 73 -8.55 4.86 -20.35
C ARG A 73 -8.14 5.45 -21.70
N GLU A 74 -6.93 6.02 -21.76
CA GLU A 74 -6.44 6.82 -22.89
C GLU A 74 -5.41 6.07 -23.75
N GLN A 75 -4.71 5.10 -23.16
CA GLN A 75 -3.58 4.39 -23.78
C GLN A 75 -4.04 3.10 -24.47
N ILE A 76 -4.85 3.26 -25.53
CA ILE A 76 -5.38 2.14 -26.32
C ILE A 76 -4.31 1.68 -27.32
N ASN A 77 -3.92 0.40 -27.26
CA ASN A 77 -2.95 -0.21 -28.17
C ASN A 77 -1.57 0.47 -28.22
N THR A 78 -1.14 1.14 -27.15
CA THR A 78 0.20 1.74 -27.06
C THR A 78 1.27 0.70 -27.43
N PRO A 79 2.07 0.94 -28.49
CA PRO A 79 3.13 0.03 -28.88
C PRO A 79 4.13 -0.18 -27.73
N LEU A 80 4.54 -1.44 -27.51
CA LEU A 80 5.53 -1.77 -26.46
C LEU A 80 6.88 -1.05 -26.67
N MET A 81 7.20 -0.72 -27.92
CA MET A 81 8.39 0.06 -28.29
C MET A 81 8.41 1.45 -27.64
N GLU A 82 7.25 2.11 -27.53
CA GLU A 82 7.14 3.44 -26.91
C GLU A 82 7.42 3.39 -25.40
N LEU A 83 7.24 2.22 -24.79
CA LEU A 83 7.53 1.97 -23.38
C LEU A 83 8.93 1.37 -23.16
N HIS A 84 9.73 1.23 -24.23
CA HIS A 84 11.03 0.56 -24.22
C HIS A 84 11.00 -0.85 -23.60
N LEU A 85 9.86 -1.56 -23.70
CA LEU A 85 9.69 -2.92 -23.19
C LEU A 85 10.13 -3.94 -24.24
N ASN A 86 11.17 -4.71 -23.92
CA ASN A 86 11.63 -5.83 -24.76
C ASN A 86 10.85 -7.13 -24.45
N ASP A 87 11.06 -8.17 -25.28
CA ASP A 87 10.38 -9.46 -25.14
C ASP A 87 10.63 -10.14 -23.78
N GLU A 88 11.84 -10.00 -23.23
CA GLU A 88 12.20 -10.55 -21.92
C GLU A 88 11.40 -9.90 -20.78
N MET A 89 11.27 -8.57 -20.80
CA MET A 89 10.49 -7.81 -19.82
C MET A 89 9.00 -8.13 -19.92
N VAL A 90 8.47 -8.24 -21.15
CA VAL A 90 7.07 -8.64 -21.37
C VAL A 90 6.82 -10.05 -20.86
N ALA A 91 7.74 -10.99 -21.10
CA ALA A 91 7.65 -12.34 -20.57
C ALA A 91 7.68 -12.35 -19.04
N LEU A 92 8.54 -11.55 -18.41
CA LEU A 92 8.60 -11.41 -16.95
C LEU A 92 7.27 -10.88 -16.39
N LEU A 93 6.74 -9.80 -16.95
CA LEU A 93 5.45 -9.21 -16.55
C LEU A 93 4.28 -10.20 -16.71
N LYS A 94 4.31 -11.06 -17.74
CA LYS A 94 3.29 -12.09 -17.96
C LYS A 94 3.49 -13.37 -17.14
N SER A 95 4.69 -13.60 -16.61
CA SER A 95 5.05 -14.87 -15.97
C SER A 95 4.30 -15.15 -14.66
N GLY A 96 3.70 -14.14 -14.04
CA GLY A 96 3.11 -14.25 -12.70
C GLY A 96 4.14 -14.41 -11.57
N ARG A 97 5.45 -14.35 -11.88
CA ARG A 97 6.54 -14.47 -10.90
C ARG A 97 6.77 -13.20 -10.11
N ILE A 98 6.29 -12.06 -10.61
CA ILE A 98 6.41 -10.75 -9.98
C ILE A 98 5.02 -10.18 -9.68
N ASN A 99 4.93 -9.40 -8.61
CA ASN A 99 3.70 -8.71 -8.25
C ASN A 99 3.59 -7.41 -9.05
N ASN A 100 2.93 -7.47 -10.21
CA ASN A 100 2.76 -6.31 -11.09
C ASN A 100 2.00 -5.16 -10.42
N ARG A 101 1.06 -5.45 -9.50
CA ARG A 101 0.36 -4.40 -8.74
C ARG A 101 1.37 -3.61 -7.91
N LEU A 102 2.22 -4.31 -7.14
CA LEU A 102 3.24 -3.66 -6.32
C LEU A 102 4.28 -2.92 -7.17
N LEU A 103 4.70 -3.50 -8.29
CA LEU A 103 5.61 -2.84 -9.23
C LEU A 103 5.02 -1.52 -9.73
N CYS A 104 3.74 -1.51 -10.12
CA CYS A 104 3.07 -0.28 -10.52
C CYS A 104 2.99 0.72 -9.37
N GLU A 105 2.64 0.30 -8.16
CA GLU A 105 2.58 1.19 -6.99
C GLU A 105 3.93 1.86 -6.71
N ILE A 106 5.04 1.11 -6.84
CA ILE A 106 6.41 1.64 -6.76
C ILE A 106 6.67 2.64 -7.88
N ALA A 107 6.39 2.26 -9.12
CA ALA A 107 6.69 3.08 -10.30
C ALA A 107 5.87 4.38 -10.35
N THR A 108 4.67 4.39 -9.76
CA THR A 108 3.79 5.58 -9.71
C THR A 108 3.98 6.44 -8.46
N ASN A 109 4.95 6.11 -7.59
CA ASN A 109 5.25 6.94 -6.43
C ASN A 109 5.89 8.27 -6.85
N ASP A 110 5.58 9.36 -6.12
CA ASP A 110 6.06 10.71 -6.41
C ASP A 110 7.59 10.86 -6.34
N LYS A 111 8.27 9.94 -5.64
CA LYS A 111 9.74 9.93 -5.48
C LYS A 111 10.45 8.98 -6.45
N PHE A 112 9.71 8.20 -7.25
CA PHE A 112 10.30 7.19 -8.12
C PHE A 112 11.12 7.82 -9.26
N GLU A 113 10.66 8.95 -9.82
CA GLU A 113 11.40 9.71 -10.83
C GLU A 113 12.76 10.18 -10.30
N GLN A 114 12.79 10.68 -9.06
CA GLN A 114 14.04 11.05 -8.40
C GLN A 114 14.95 9.83 -8.22
N LEU A 115 14.42 8.71 -7.73
CA LEU A 115 15.20 7.48 -7.56
C LEU A 115 15.82 7.00 -8.87
N LEU A 116 15.05 7.01 -9.96
CA LEU A 116 15.55 6.64 -11.28
C LEU A 116 16.63 7.60 -11.77
N THR A 117 16.45 8.90 -11.59
CA THR A 117 17.45 9.92 -11.96
C THR A 117 18.77 9.68 -11.21
N ASP A 118 18.72 9.51 -9.89
CA ASP A 118 19.91 9.24 -9.07
C ASP A 118 20.60 7.92 -9.45
N THR A 119 19.80 6.92 -9.84
CA THR A 119 20.29 5.61 -10.30
C THR A 119 20.96 5.73 -11.67
N GLU A 120 20.39 6.49 -12.60
CA GLU A 120 20.95 6.75 -13.94
C GLU A 120 22.28 7.50 -13.82
N ILE A 121 22.34 8.55 -13.00
CA ILE A 121 23.59 9.31 -12.75
C ILE A 121 24.72 8.38 -12.29
N TYR A 122 24.41 7.41 -11.43
CA TYR A 122 25.37 6.43 -10.94
C TYR A 122 25.77 5.40 -12.01
N ILE A 123 24.78 4.78 -12.67
CA ILE A 123 25.03 3.72 -13.68
C ILE A 123 25.82 4.27 -14.87
N ASP A 124 25.47 5.47 -15.34
CA ASP A 124 26.11 6.09 -16.49
C ASP A 124 27.42 6.80 -16.11
N GLY A 125 27.78 6.81 -14.82
CA GLY A 125 29.02 7.39 -14.32
C GLY A 125 29.12 8.90 -14.56
N HIS A 126 27.99 9.60 -14.66
CA HIS A 126 27.95 11.05 -14.88
C HIS A 126 28.71 11.81 -13.79
N ALA A 127 28.63 11.34 -12.54
CA ALA A 127 29.31 11.94 -11.41
C ALA A 127 30.74 11.43 -11.18
N THR A 128 31.14 10.32 -11.81
CA THR A 128 32.42 9.64 -11.56
C THR A 128 33.62 10.56 -11.73
N SER A 129 33.62 11.37 -12.79
CA SER A 129 34.70 12.34 -13.03
C SER A 129 34.81 13.38 -11.91
N THR A 130 33.68 13.80 -11.34
CA THR A 130 33.61 14.80 -10.26
C THR A 130 34.09 14.21 -8.95
N PHE A 131 33.65 13.00 -8.60
CA PHE A 131 34.17 12.27 -7.43
C PHE A 131 35.67 12.03 -7.52
N ARG A 132 36.17 11.63 -8.70
CA ARG A 132 37.60 11.44 -8.93
C ARG A 132 38.39 12.73 -8.72
N THR A 133 37.95 13.86 -9.29
CA THR A 133 38.63 15.15 -9.12
C THR A 133 38.62 15.61 -7.66
N LEU A 134 37.51 15.44 -6.94
CA LEU A 134 37.43 15.78 -5.51
C LEU A 134 38.38 14.91 -4.68
N TYR A 135 38.43 13.60 -4.97
CA TYR A 135 39.34 12.68 -4.32
C TYR A 135 40.81 13.03 -4.58
N GLU A 136 41.17 13.24 -5.85
CA GLU A 136 42.53 13.61 -6.24
C GLU A 136 42.96 14.93 -5.55
N SER A 137 42.06 15.92 -5.48
CA SER A 137 42.33 17.19 -4.80
C SER A 137 42.50 17.02 -3.28
N LEU A 138 41.69 16.18 -2.63
CA LEU A 138 41.80 15.90 -1.19
C LEU A 138 43.12 15.18 -0.88
N GLU A 139 43.48 14.19 -1.70
CA GLU A 139 44.73 13.44 -1.51
C GLU A 139 45.95 14.32 -1.78
N GLU A 140 45.92 15.22 -2.77
CA GLU A 140 46.99 16.20 -3.00
C GLU A 140 47.21 17.11 -1.77
N GLN A 141 46.12 17.59 -1.17
CA GLN A 141 46.20 18.38 0.07
C GLN A 141 46.80 17.56 1.22
N ARG A 142 46.36 16.31 1.37
CA ARG A 142 46.90 15.39 2.39
C ARG A 142 48.40 15.16 2.21
N GLN A 143 48.83 14.87 0.99
CA GLN A 143 50.25 14.64 0.66
C GLN A 143 51.09 15.90 0.91
N THR A 144 50.57 17.08 0.57
CA THR A 144 51.24 18.36 0.84
C THR A 144 51.48 18.57 2.34
N ILE A 145 50.52 18.21 3.19
CA ILE A 145 50.64 18.30 4.65
C ILE A 145 51.69 17.32 5.17
N ILE A 146 51.63 16.05 4.73
CA ILE A 146 52.57 15.00 5.15
C ILE A 146 54.02 15.35 4.75
N GLN A 147 54.22 15.89 3.55
CA GLN A 147 55.55 16.33 3.09
C GLN A 147 56.10 17.50 3.92
N LYS A 148 55.26 18.48 4.27
CA LYS A 148 55.67 19.63 5.08
C LYS A 148 55.89 19.27 6.54
N TYR A 149 55.15 18.29 7.07
CA TYR A 149 55.18 17.89 8.46
C TYR A 149 55.30 16.36 8.58
N LYS A 150 56.52 15.82 8.69
CA LYS A 150 56.80 14.37 8.76
C LYS A 150 56.07 13.61 9.88
N GLN A 151 55.57 14.31 10.90
CA GLN A 151 54.82 13.74 12.02
C GLN A 151 53.30 13.62 11.73
N ALA A 152 52.84 14.19 10.61
CA ALA A 152 51.41 14.34 10.32
C ALA A 152 50.75 13.06 9.78
N GLU A 153 51.50 12.06 9.30
CA GLU A 153 50.94 10.86 8.63
C GLU A 153 49.83 10.15 9.42
N ASN A 154 49.85 10.24 10.76
CA ASN A 154 48.83 9.68 11.65
C ASN A 154 48.23 10.69 12.64
N ASP A 155 48.42 11.99 12.40
CA ASP A 155 47.86 13.03 13.26
C ASP A 155 46.34 13.19 13.07
N PHE A 156 45.72 13.92 13.99
CA PHE A 156 44.28 14.18 13.97
C PHE A 156 43.83 14.83 12.65
N TYR A 157 44.62 15.73 12.10
CA TYR A 157 44.28 16.48 10.89
C TYR A 157 44.30 15.60 9.63
N SER A 158 45.33 14.78 9.47
CA SER A 158 45.44 13.83 8.35
C SER A 158 44.38 12.74 8.41
N LYS A 159 44.01 12.29 9.62
CA LYS A 159 42.85 11.40 9.81
C LYS A 159 41.52 12.07 9.52
N THR A 160 41.41 13.38 9.80
CA THR A 160 40.20 14.16 9.47
C THR A 160 40.02 14.26 7.96
N ILE A 161 41.10 14.45 7.19
CA ILE A 161 41.05 14.49 5.72
C ILE A 161 40.64 13.14 5.14
N LEU A 162 41.22 12.04 5.66
CA LEU A 162 40.80 10.68 5.27
C LEU A 162 39.32 10.40 5.61
N ALA A 163 38.83 10.89 6.74
CA ALA A 163 37.42 10.75 7.12
C ALA A 163 36.47 11.63 6.31
N ALA A 164 36.98 12.69 5.67
CA ALA A 164 36.21 13.55 4.77
C ALA A 164 36.10 12.96 3.35
N GLU A 165 36.82 11.88 3.05
CA GLU A 165 36.70 11.14 1.81
C GLU A 165 35.29 10.55 1.68
N VAL A 166 34.57 10.97 0.64
CA VAL A 166 33.28 10.38 0.28
C VAL A 166 33.48 9.60 -1.01
N LYS A 167 33.35 8.27 -0.92
CA LYS A 167 33.38 7.42 -2.10
C LYS A 167 32.08 7.55 -2.86
N GLU A 168 32.18 7.52 -4.19
CA GLU A 168 31.03 7.58 -5.09
C GLU A 168 30.01 6.48 -4.77
N GLU A 169 30.48 5.24 -4.59
CA GLU A 169 29.64 4.08 -4.23
C GLU A 169 28.87 4.32 -2.93
N ASP A 170 29.55 4.84 -1.90
CA ASP A 170 28.94 5.10 -0.59
C ASP A 170 27.91 6.24 -0.66
N PHE A 171 28.21 7.27 -1.46
CA PHE A 171 27.31 8.39 -1.69
C PHE A 171 26.02 7.95 -2.39
N PHE A 172 26.13 7.29 -3.54
CA PHE A 172 24.96 6.87 -4.31
C PHE A 172 24.19 5.75 -3.62
N CYS A 173 24.85 4.85 -2.89
CA CYS A 173 24.19 3.89 -2.00
C CYS A 173 23.31 4.63 -0.98
N HIS A 174 23.84 5.65 -0.31
CA HIS A 174 23.07 6.43 0.66
C HIS A 174 21.89 7.18 0.02
N VAL A 175 22.14 7.89 -1.10
CA VAL A 175 21.12 8.70 -1.78
C VAL A 175 19.97 7.81 -2.29
N THR A 176 20.30 6.75 -3.03
CA THR A 176 19.29 5.85 -3.60
C THR A 176 18.53 5.08 -2.52
N HIS A 177 19.21 4.56 -1.48
CA HIS A 177 18.53 3.86 -0.38
C HIS A 177 17.59 4.77 0.39
N LYS A 178 17.99 6.03 0.64
CA LYS A 178 17.13 6.99 1.34
C LYS A 178 15.83 7.23 0.59
N THR A 179 15.90 7.40 -0.73
CA THR A 179 14.71 7.59 -1.58
C THR A 179 13.88 6.31 -1.65
N TRP A 180 14.53 5.15 -1.80
CA TRP A 180 13.88 3.85 -1.81
C TRP A 180 13.11 3.56 -0.51
N ASP A 181 13.73 3.79 0.65
CA ASP A 181 13.10 3.61 1.96
C ASP A 181 11.87 4.50 2.12
N ALA A 182 11.91 5.73 1.59
CA ALA A 182 10.77 6.62 1.60
C ALA A 182 9.61 6.08 0.76
N ILE A 183 9.88 5.57 -0.46
CA ILE A 183 8.87 4.93 -1.32
C ILE A 183 8.23 3.74 -0.60
N LEU A 184 9.05 2.85 -0.01
CA LEU A 184 8.55 1.70 0.72
C LEU A 184 7.69 2.10 1.92
N HIS A 185 8.07 3.15 2.64
CA HIS A 185 7.29 3.66 3.76
C HIS A 185 5.93 4.21 3.32
N ASP A 186 5.89 4.98 2.23
CA ASP A 186 4.66 5.55 1.69
C ASP A 186 3.69 4.47 1.21
N ILE A 187 4.19 3.47 0.47
CA ILE A 187 3.37 2.34 0.03
C ILE A 187 2.86 1.57 1.26
N ARG A 188 3.72 1.25 2.23
CA ARG A 188 3.28 0.56 3.45
C ARG A 188 2.19 1.33 4.19
N LYS A 189 2.32 2.65 4.28
CA LYS A 189 1.32 3.52 4.92
C LYS A 189 0.00 3.54 4.14
N ALA A 190 0.06 3.58 2.81
CA ALA A 190 -1.14 3.52 1.98
C ALA A 190 -1.93 2.20 2.16
N HIS A 191 -1.25 1.11 2.51
CA HIS A 191 -1.84 -0.22 2.76
C HIS A 191 -2.15 -0.50 4.25
N GLU A 192 -1.96 0.46 5.16
CA GLU A 192 -2.11 0.26 6.63
C GLU A 192 -3.52 -0.20 7.05
N HIS A 193 -4.53 0.01 6.20
CA HIS A 193 -5.93 -0.34 6.46
C HIS A 193 -6.49 -1.40 5.50
N ASP A 194 -5.66 -2.01 4.66
CA ASP A 194 -6.10 -3.07 3.74
C ASP A 194 -6.51 -4.33 4.53
N ILE A 195 -7.59 -4.98 4.10
CA ILE A 195 -8.27 -6.09 4.78
C ILE A 195 -7.36 -7.33 4.97
N ASP A 196 -6.32 -7.45 4.15
CA ASP A 196 -5.29 -8.51 4.22
C ASP A 196 -4.03 -8.10 5.00
N SER A 197 -3.99 -6.87 5.55
CA SER A 197 -2.93 -6.47 6.46
C SER A 197 -3.01 -7.33 7.71
N THR A 198 -1.92 -8.05 8.00
CA THR A 198 -1.76 -8.93 9.17
C THR A 198 -2.45 -8.33 10.39
N PRO A 199 -3.30 -9.10 11.12
CA PRO A 199 -4.10 -8.58 12.21
C PRO A 199 -3.21 -7.78 13.13
N ASP A 200 -3.59 -6.51 13.30
CA ASP A 200 -2.81 -5.52 14.02
C ASP A 200 -2.35 -6.14 15.35
N TYR A 201 -1.05 -6.37 15.49
CA TYR A 201 -0.46 -6.95 16.70
C TYR A 201 -0.80 -6.07 17.91
N SER A 202 -1.15 -4.79 17.68
CA SER A 202 -1.75 -3.87 18.65
C SER A 202 -3.09 -4.37 19.21
N LEU A 203 -3.97 -4.95 18.40
CA LEU A 203 -5.28 -5.44 18.83
C LEU A 203 -5.13 -6.66 19.73
N ALA A 204 -4.27 -7.61 19.35
CA ALA A 204 -3.92 -8.76 20.18
C ALA A 204 -3.18 -8.35 21.47
N LYS A 205 -2.34 -7.31 21.40
CA LYS A 205 -1.63 -6.75 22.56
C LYS A 205 -2.57 -5.96 23.49
N LYS A 206 -3.52 -5.21 22.94
CA LYS A 206 -4.61 -4.55 23.69
C LYS A 206 -5.48 -5.60 24.37
N MET A 207 -5.86 -6.66 23.65
CA MET A 207 -6.58 -7.81 24.21
C MET A 207 -5.81 -8.44 25.37
N ALA A 208 -4.53 -8.75 25.18
CA ALA A 208 -3.69 -9.32 26.24
C ALA A 208 -3.58 -8.37 27.45
N LEU A 209 -3.50 -7.05 27.23
CA LEU A 209 -3.43 -6.05 28.28
C LEU A 209 -4.75 -5.91 29.04
N GLU A 210 -5.89 -5.90 28.34
CA GLU A 210 -7.22 -5.82 28.97
C GLU A 210 -7.59 -7.10 29.70
N ILE A 211 -7.27 -8.28 29.15
CA ILE A 211 -7.41 -9.56 29.84
C ILE A 211 -6.52 -9.57 31.10
N ARG A 212 -5.28 -9.07 31.02
CA ARG A 212 -4.38 -8.97 32.17
C ARG A 212 -4.92 -8.03 33.24
N LYS A 213 -5.46 -6.86 32.85
CA LYS A 213 -6.14 -5.92 33.76
C LYS A 213 -7.38 -6.55 34.40
N ALA A 214 -8.17 -7.31 33.64
CA ALA A 214 -9.36 -8.00 34.15
C ALA A 214 -8.99 -9.07 35.19
N ILE A 215 -7.92 -9.84 34.96
CA ILE A 215 -7.40 -10.84 35.90
C ILE A 215 -6.84 -10.20 37.18
N GLN A 216 -6.24 -9.02 37.08
CA GLN A 216 -5.66 -8.29 38.21
C GLN A 216 -6.71 -7.52 39.04
N SER A 217 -7.91 -7.31 38.50
CA SER A 217 -8.99 -6.63 39.23
C SER A 217 -9.67 -7.58 40.23
N SER A 218 -9.88 -7.13 41.47
CA SER A 218 -10.64 -7.86 42.47
C SER A 218 -12.15 -7.87 42.10
N GLY A 219 -12.70 -9.04 41.76
CA GLY A 219 -14.11 -9.22 41.38
C GLY A 219 -14.36 -10.39 40.41
N ASP A 220 -15.50 -10.37 39.69
CA ASP A 220 -15.86 -11.36 38.64
C ASP A 220 -14.94 -11.20 37.41
N TYR A 221 -13.70 -11.67 37.55
CA TYR A 221 -12.68 -11.62 36.50
C TYR A 221 -13.10 -12.38 35.25
N LEU A 222 -13.86 -13.48 35.39
CA LEU A 222 -14.37 -14.26 34.27
C LEU A 222 -15.39 -13.45 33.46
N GLY A 223 -16.34 -12.79 34.13
CA GLY A 223 -17.30 -11.90 33.47
C GLY A 223 -16.62 -10.78 32.68
N LYS A 224 -15.55 -10.20 33.23
CA LYS A 224 -14.77 -9.14 32.57
C LYS A 224 -13.96 -9.63 31.37
N VAL A 225 -13.32 -10.81 31.49
CA VAL A 225 -12.58 -11.42 30.36
C VAL A 225 -13.53 -11.72 29.20
N TRP A 226 -14.73 -12.24 29.50
CA TRP A 226 -15.74 -12.48 28.46
C TRP A 226 -16.28 -11.19 27.85
N ALA A 227 -16.48 -10.13 28.65
CA ALA A 227 -16.88 -8.84 28.12
C ALA A 227 -15.86 -8.27 27.11
N VAL A 228 -14.55 -8.42 27.38
CA VAL A 228 -13.50 -8.02 26.42
C VAL A 228 -13.59 -8.82 25.12
N ILE A 229 -13.81 -10.13 25.21
CA ILE A 229 -13.93 -11.02 24.04
C ILE A 229 -15.20 -10.72 23.24
N PHE A 230 -16.35 -10.50 23.89
CA PHE A 230 -17.62 -10.23 23.22
C PHE A 230 -17.68 -8.82 22.63
N ASN A 231 -17.13 -7.80 23.30
CA ASN A 231 -17.05 -6.44 22.76
C ASN A 231 -16.28 -6.42 21.43
N MET A 232 -15.27 -7.28 21.30
CA MET A 232 -14.49 -7.44 20.06
C MET A 232 -15.26 -8.13 18.94
N LEU A 233 -16.27 -8.94 19.27
CA LEU A 233 -17.23 -9.49 18.31
C LEU A 233 -18.37 -8.49 18.01
N GLY A 234 -18.27 -7.25 18.50
CA GLY A 234 -19.31 -6.23 18.37
C GLY A 234 -20.49 -6.40 19.34
N ILE A 235 -20.36 -7.27 20.34
CA ILE A 235 -21.43 -7.63 21.29
C ILE A 235 -21.11 -7.04 22.67
N ASP A 236 -21.91 -6.07 23.11
CA ASP A 236 -21.76 -5.49 24.45
C ASP A 236 -22.33 -6.43 25.52
N PHE A 237 -21.45 -7.22 26.14
CA PHE A 237 -21.83 -8.27 27.10
C PHE A 237 -22.65 -7.73 28.29
N TYR A 238 -22.41 -6.49 28.72
CA TYR A 238 -23.12 -5.89 29.86
C TYR A 238 -24.48 -5.31 29.47
N LYS A 239 -24.72 -5.06 28.18
CA LYS A 239 -26.04 -4.64 27.67
C LYS A 239 -26.97 -5.82 27.37
N LEU A 240 -26.47 -7.04 27.35
CA LEU A 240 -27.30 -8.24 27.15
C LEU A 240 -28.21 -8.49 28.36
N PRO A 241 -29.44 -9.01 28.15
CA PRO A 241 -30.31 -9.46 29.22
C PRO A 241 -29.62 -10.48 30.15
N PRO A 242 -29.92 -10.50 31.46
CA PRO A 242 -29.25 -11.37 32.43
C PRO A 242 -29.43 -12.87 32.13
N ASP A 243 -30.51 -13.25 31.44
CA ASP A 243 -30.76 -14.63 31.03
C ASP A 243 -29.90 -15.04 29.83
N GLU A 244 -29.67 -14.14 28.88
CA GLU A 244 -28.76 -14.36 27.75
C GLU A 244 -27.30 -14.43 28.21
N GLN A 245 -26.91 -13.58 29.16
CA GLN A 245 -25.59 -13.66 29.79
C GLN A 245 -25.36 -15.03 30.47
N LYS A 246 -26.39 -15.58 31.16
CA LYS A 246 -26.32 -16.92 31.77
C LYS A 246 -26.23 -18.02 30.72
N ILE A 247 -26.99 -17.92 29.63
CA ILE A 247 -26.96 -18.88 28.53
C ILE A 247 -25.58 -18.89 27.88
N LEU A 248 -25.00 -17.73 27.57
CA LEU A 248 -23.66 -17.60 27.01
C LEU A 248 -22.60 -18.19 27.93
N LYS A 249 -22.63 -17.88 29.23
CA LYS A 249 -21.75 -18.51 30.23
C LYS A 249 -21.89 -20.05 30.23
N ARG A 250 -23.12 -20.56 30.10
CA ARG A 250 -23.41 -22.01 30.05
C ARG A 250 -22.92 -22.67 28.75
N ILE A 251 -22.98 -21.98 27.62
CA ILE A 251 -22.49 -22.48 26.33
C ILE A 251 -20.95 -22.53 26.36
N LEU A 252 -20.31 -21.46 26.81
CA LEU A 252 -18.85 -21.37 26.86
C LEU A 252 -18.22 -22.40 27.81
N SER A 253 -18.87 -22.69 28.95
CA SER A 253 -18.42 -23.73 29.88
C SER A 253 -18.52 -25.17 29.34
N LYS A 254 -19.20 -25.40 28.21
CA LYS A 254 -19.23 -26.71 27.54
C LYS A 254 -18.02 -26.97 26.64
N SER A 255 -17.30 -25.93 26.20
CA SER A 255 -16.15 -26.08 25.31
C SER A 255 -14.97 -26.77 26.02
N PRO A 256 -14.40 -27.86 25.44
CA PRO A 256 -13.26 -28.57 26.04
C PRO A 256 -12.01 -27.69 26.13
N ASN A 257 -11.83 -26.75 25.19
CA ASN A 257 -10.72 -25.79 25.18
C ASN A 257 -10.82 -24.76 26.32
N ILE A 258 -12.03 -24.47 26.80
CA ILE A 258 -12.28 -23.56 27.94
C ILE A 258 -12.21 -24.33 29.28
N LYS A 259 -12.63 -25.59 29.32
CA LYS A 259 -12.52 -26.46 30.50
C LYS A 259 -11.08 -26.75 30.92
N ASN A 260 -10.12 -26.74 30.00
CA ASN A 260 -8.71 -27.02 30.29
C ASN A 260 -7.86 -25.74 30.37
N SER A 261 -8.48 -24.58 30.23
CA SER A 261 -7.84 -23.28 30.32
C SER A 261 -7.78 -22.78 31.77
N PRO A 262 -6.83 -21.92 32.16
CA PRO A 262 -6.80 -21.28 33.49
C PRO A 262 -8.09 -20.53 33.87
N PHE A 263 -9.01 -20.29 32.93
CA PHE A 263 -10.29 -19.60 33.09
C PHE A 263 -11.48 -20.52 33.47
N ASN A 264 -11.20 -21.65 34.11
CA ASN A 264 -12.20 -22.69 34.37
C ASN A 264 -13.24 -22.28 35.44
N PHE A 265 -14.52 -22.30 35.09
CA PHE A 265 -15.67 -21.85 35.92
C PHE A 265 -15.90 -22.61 37.25
N ARG A 266 -15.14 -23.69 37.51
CA ARG A 266 -15.33 -24.54 38.70
C ARG A 266 -14.32 -24.34 39.83
N ARG A 267 -13.30 -23.49 39.67
CA ARG A 267 -12.45 -23.12 40.82
C ARG A 267 -13.13 -22.04 41.65
N LYS A 268 -14.06 -22.46 42.52
CA LYS A 268 -14.30 -21.75 43.78
C LYS A 268 -12.97 -21.76 44.55
N ARG A 269 -12.30 -20.61 44.66
CA ARG A 269 -11.32 -20.41 45.73
C ARG A 269 -12.08 -20.59 47.05
N LYS A 270 -11.60 -21.48 47.92
CA LYS A 270 -11.86 -21.38 49.36
C LYS A 270 -11.31 -20.07 49.86
#